data_AF-A0A843AT43-F1
#
_entry.id   AF-A0A843AT43-F1
#
_cell.length_a   1.000
_cell.length_b   1.000
_cell.length_c   1.000
_cell.angle_alpha   90.00
_cell.angle_beta   90.00
_cell.angle_gamma   90.00
#
_symmetry.space_group_name_H-M   'P 1'
#
loop_
_entity.id
_entity.type
_entity.pdbx_description
1 polymer ?
#
loop_
_entity_poly.entity_id
_entity_poly.type
_entity_poly.pdbx_seq_one_letter_code
_entity_poly.pdbx_strand_id
1 'polypeptide(L)'
;MPKFWSDRPPLYVHRLGRSGEFRGERFATVDEGDEMTIISPDPGPEANGPYACFTMGPFDLSLVGILARASVALARAKIPIFVISTYRYDHLLVPLDRQDEAVQALIEEGFERED
;
A
#
# COMPACT_ATOMS: atom_id res chain seq x y z
N MET A 1 24.95 -14.12 -12.87
CA MET A 1 24.21 -13.09 -12.11
C MET A 1 22.74 -13.43 -12.22
N PRO A 2 22.01 -13.63 -11.11
CA PRO A 2 20.59 -13.93 -11.18
C PRO A 2 19.87 -12.71 -11.78
N LYS A 3 19.05 -12.93 -12.82
CA LYS A 3 18.17 -11.90 -13.38
C LYS A 3 17.11 -11.59 -12.33
N PHE A 4 17.34 -10.59 -11.48
CA PHE A 4 16.36 -10.18 -10.49
C PHE A 4 15.34 -9.22 -11.11
N TRP A 5 14.28 -9.83 -11.69
CA TRP A 5 12.88 -9.37 -11.83
C TRP A 5 12.58 -8.00 -12.51
N SER A 6 11.35 -7.88 -13.02
CA SER A 6 10.85 -6.84 -13.94
C SER A 6 11.37 -5.42 -13.66
N ASP A 7 11.81 -4.71 -14.71
CA ASP A 7 12.14 -3.27 -14.65
C ASP A 7 10.98 -2.43 -14.07
N ARG A 8 9.76 -2.99 -14.08
CA ARG A 8 8.53 -2.36 -13.63
C ARG A 8 7.71 -3.27 -12.71
N PRO A 9 7.78 -3.10 -11.38
CA PRO A 9 6.95 -3.84 -10.43
C PRO A 9 5.49 -3.36 -10.48
N PRO A 10 4.49 -4.28 -10.40
CA PRO A 10 3.08 -3.93 -10.47
C PRO A 10 2.58 -3.22 -9.21
N LEU A 11 1.72 -2.23 -9.42
CA LEU A 11 1.10 -1.38 -8.41
C LEU A 11 -0.42 -1.32 -8.65
N TYR A 12 -1.20 -1.96 -7.79
CA TYR A 12 -2.66 -1.91 -7.83
C TYR A 12 -3.18 -0.84 -6.86
N VAL A 13 -4.04 0.06 -7.36
CA VAL A 13 -4.56 1.20 -6.58
C VAL A 13 -6.02 0.96 -6.22
N HIS A 14 -6.31 0.81 -4.92
CA HIS A 14 -7.67 0.56 -4.42
C HIS A 14 -8.19 1.76 -3.61
N ARG A 15 -9.43 2.18 -3.89
CA ARG A 15 -10.11 3.27 -3.16
C ARG A 15 -11.03 2.68 -2.10
N LEU A 16 -10.73 2.94 -0.83
CA LEU A 16 -11.65 2.64 0.27
C LEU A 16 -12.80 3.67 0.26
N GLY A 17 -13.98 3.30 -0.26
CA GLY A 17 -15.14 4.19 -0.40
C GLY A 17 -16.45 3.60 0.14
N ARG A 18 -17.30 4.44 0.77
CA ARG A 18 -18.61 4.06 1.32
C ARG A 18 -19.71 4.07 0.23
N SER A 19 -20.00 2.93 -0.40
CA SER A 19 -21.35 2.55 -0.89
C SER A 19 -21.32 1.26 -1.74
N GLY A 20 -21.65 0.13 -1.10
CA GLY A 20 -21.81 -1.19 -1.73
C GLY A 20 -21.74 -2.28 -0.65
N GLU A 21 -22.45 -3.40 -0.82
CA GLU A 21 -22.33 -4.55 0.08
C GLU A 21 -20.84 -4.90 0.27
N PHE A 22 -20.40 -4.92 1.53
CA PHE A 22 -19.03 -5.26 1.89
C PHE A 22 -18.74 -6.71 1.47
N ARG A 23 -17.94 -6.90 0.41
CA ARG A 23 -17.27 -8.17 0.11
C ARG A 23 -15.75 -8.13 0.35
N GLY A 24 -15.29 -7.10 1.07
CA GLY A 24 -13.91 -6.85 1.53
C GLY A 24 -12.98 -6.33 0.44
N GLU A 25 -12.28 -5.21 0.65
CA GLU A 25 -11.27 -4.74 -0.33
C GLU A 25 -9.81 -4.89 0.10
N ARG A 26 -9.57 -5.06 1.41
CA ARG A 26 -8.36 -5.53 2.12
C ARG A 26 -8.50 -5.04 3.56
N PHE A 27 -8.33 -5.92 4.53
CA PHE A 27 -8.31 -5.58 5.95
C PHE A 27 -7.01 -6.08 6.55
N ALA A 28 -6.56 -5.43 7.61
CA ALA A 28 -5.46 -5.91 8.43
C ALA A 28 -5.85 -5.75 9.89
N THR A 29 -5.53 -6.77 10.68
CA THR A 29 -5.55 -6.70 12.13
C THR A 29 -4.16 -7.06 12.61
N VAL A 30 -3.59 -6.19 13.42
CA VAL A 30 -2.32 -6.44 14.12
C VAL A 30 -2.65 -6.40 15.61
N ASP A 31 -2.39 -7.52 16.28
CA ASP A 31 -2.57 -7.67 17.71
C ASP A 31 -1.19 -7.74 18.36
N GLU A 32 -0.83 -6.69 19.10
CA GLU A 32 0.44 -6.57 19.80
C GLU A 32 0.33 -7.01 21.27
N GLY A 33 -0.86 -7.45 21.69
CA GLY A 33 -1.19 -7.96 23.04
C GLY A 33 -1.62 -6.88 24.03
N ASP A 34 -1.11 -5.66 23.90
CA ASP A 34 -1.52 -4.47 24.65
C ASP A 34 -2.33 -3.48 23.79
N GLU A 35 -2.13 -3.49 22.48
CA GLU A 35 -2.84 -2.70 21.50
C GLU A 35 -3.29 -3.55 20.30
N MET A 36 -4.44 -3.17 19.73
CA MET A 36 -4.95 -3.78 18.50
C MET A 36 -5.16 -2.71 17.45
N THR A 37 -4.44 -2.83 16.34
CA THR A 37 -4.65 -1.99 15.15
C THR A 37 -5.63 -2.69 14.21
N ILE A 38 -6.68 -1.96 13.78
CA ILE A 38 -7.67 -2.45 12.82
C ILE A 38 -7.72 -1.49 11.63
N ILE A 39 -7.53 -2.03 10.43
CA ILE A 39 -7.71 -1.31 9.17
C ILE A 39 -9.00 -1.79 8.52
N SER A 40 -9.97 -0.89 8.41
CA SER A 40 -11.32 -1.19 7.93
C SER A 40 -11.83 -0.08 7.01
N PRO A 41 -12.62 -0.40 5.96
CA PRO A 41 -13.37 0.61 5.20
C PRO A 41 -14.53 1.23 6.00
N ASP A 42 -14.89 0.64 7.13
CA ASP A 42 -15.81 1.21 8.11
C ASP A 42 -15.17 1.22 9.50
N PRO A 43 -14.24 2.16 9.76
CA PRO A 43 -13.38 2.11 10.94
C PRO A 43 -13.99 2.83 12.18
N GLY A 44 -15.23 3.31 12.08
CA GLY A 44 -15.89 4.08 13.15
C GLY A 44 -15.52 5.57 13.17
N PRO A 45 -16.15 6.38 14.03
CA PRO A 45 -16.02 7.85 14.03
C PRO A 45 -14.68 8.37 14.56
N GLU A 46 -13.95 7.58 15.34
CA GLU A 46 -12.66 7.97 15.94
C GLU A 46 -11.45 7.52 15.12
N ALA A 47 -11.68 6.94 13.95
CA ALA A 47 -10.64 6.42 13.10
C ALA A 47 -9.75 7.51 12.49
N ASN A 48 -8.46 7.22 12.41
CA ASN A 48 -7.54 7.99 11.58
C ASN A 48 -7.75 7.64 10.10
N GLY A 49 -7.85 8.64 9.22
CA GLY A 49 -8.07 8.47 7.79
C GLY A 49 -8.84 9.64 7.16
N PRO A 50 -9.26 9.52 5.89
CA PRO A 50 -9.23 8.32 5.04
C PRO A 50 -7.88 8.06 4.34
N TYR A 51 -7.65 6.80 3.96
CA TYR A 51 -6.46 6.35 3.24
C TYR A 51 -6.82 5.70 1.89
N ALA A 52 -5.95 5.85 0.89
CA ALA A 52 -5.90 5.00 -0.29
C ALA A 52 -4.97 3.81 -0.03
N CYS A 53 -5.29 2.63 -0.58
CA CYS A 53 -4.51 1.40 -0.37
C CYS A 53 -3.85 0.96 -1.67
N PHE A 54 -2.52 0.97 -1.68
CA PHE A 54 -1.69 0.56 -2.81
C PHE A 54 -1.14 -0.82 -2.54
N THR A 55 -1.50 -1.79 -3.37
CA THR A 55 -1.03 -3.17 -3.23
C THR A 55 0.06 -3.45 -4.25
N MET A 56 1.22 -3.86 -3.76
CA MET A 56 2.38 -4.21 -4.57
C MET A 56 2.63 -5.72 -4.51
N GLY A 57 2.97 -6.31 -5.66
CA GLY A 57 3.24 -7.73 -5.79
C GLY A 57 2.24 -8.47 -6.68
N PRO A 58 2.23 -9.81 -6.70
CA PRO A 58 2.89 -10.67 -5.73
C PRO A 58 4.41 -10.66 -5.85
N PHE A 59 5.11 -10.73 -4.72
CA PHE A 59 6.57 -10.80 -4.67
C PHE A 59 7.07 -12.14 -4.15
N ASP A 60 8.24 -12.55 -4.61
CA ASP A 60 8.99 -13.64 -3.99
C ASP A 60 9.52 -13.19 -2.62
N LEU A 61 9.46 -14.05 -1.60
CA LEU A 61 9.89 -13.71 -0.24
C LEU A 61 11.39 -13.36 -0.11
N SER A 62 12.21 -13.77 -1.09
CA SER A 62 13.63 -13.41 -1.14
C SER A 62 13.91 -12.04 -1.78
N LEU A 63 12.88 -11.33 -2.25
CA LEU A 63 13.02 -10.03 -2.89
C LEU A 63 13.53 -8.98 -1.89
N VAL A 64 14.66 -8.36 -2.20
CA VAL A 64 15.26 -7.30 -1.39
C VAL A 64 15.11 -5.95 -2.09
N GLY A 65 14.74 -4.92 -1.32
CA GLY A 65 14.84 -3.52 -1.73
C GLY A 65 13.59 -2.92 -2.37
N ILE A 66 12.55 -3.70 -2.66
CA ILE A 66 11.30 -3.17 -3.26
C ILE A 66 10.61 -2.14 -2.36
N LEU A 67 10.46 -2.46 -1.06
CA LEU A 67 9.90 -1.53 -0.07
C LEU A 67 10.78 -0.29 0.12
N ALA A 68 12.11 -0.45 0.04
CA ALA A 68 13.03 0.67 0.14
C ALA A 68 12.86 1.64 -1.04
N ARG A 69 12.73 1.13 -2.28
CA ARG A 69 12.44 1.95 -3.47
C ARG A 69 11.13 2.73 -3.32
N ALA A 70 10.04 2.04 -2.97
CA ALA A 70 8.74 2.68 -2.77
C ALA A 70 8.79 3.75 -1.65
N SER A 71 9.42 3.42 -0.52
CA SER A 71 9.55 4.34 0.62
C SER A 71 10.38 5.57 0.27
N VAL A 72 11.47 5.43 -0.48
CA VAL A 72 12.30 6.56 -0.92
C VAL A 72 11.53 7.48 -1.89
N ALA A 73 10.78 6.91 -2.84
CA ALA A 73 9.95 7.70 -3.75
C ALA A 73 8.91 8.54 -3.00
N LEU A 74 8.17 7.92 -2.09
CA LEU A 74 7.13 8.60 -1.32
C LEU A 74 7.71 9.59 -0.30
N ALA A 75 8.87 9.28 0.29
CA ALA A 75 9.58 10.22 1.16
C ALA A 75 10.07 11.46 0.41
N ARG A 76 10.57 11.32 -0.83
CA ARG A 76 10.94 12.47 -1.69
C ARG A 76 9.74 13.37 -1.99
N ALA A 77 8.57 12.78 -2.18
CA ALA A 77 7.29 13.49 -2.32
C ALA A 77 6.70 14.00 -0.99
N LYS A 78 7.36 13.72 0.15
CA LYS A 78 6.86 14.06 1.50
C LYS A 78 5.45 13.50 1.75
N ILE A 79 5.23 12.26 1.35
CA ILE A 79 3.99 11.52 1.55
C ILE A 79 4.23 10.49 2.66
N PRO A 80 3.52 10.59 3.80
CA PRO A 80 3.62 9.58 4.85
C PRO A 80 3.01 8.27 4.37
N ILE A 81 3.57 7.15 4.83
CA ILE A 81 3.10 5.81 4.50
C ILE A 81 2.86 5.00 5.78
N PHE A 82 1.84 4.16 5.74
CA PHE A 82 1.66 3.06 6.68
C PHE A 82 1.70 1.74 5.89
N VAL A 83 2.50 0.77 6.32
CA VAL A 83 2.82 -0.41 5.51
C VAL A 83 2.36 -1.69 6.20
N ILE A 84 1.75 -2.59 5.43
CA ILE A 84 1.38 -3.95 5.85
C ILE A 84 1.97 -4.94 4.87
N SER A 85 2.99 -5.67 5.30
CA SER A 85 3.55 -6.79 4.54
C SER A 85 2.80 -8.07 4.86
N THR A 86 2.47 -8.85 3.83
CA THR A 86 1.82 -10.15 3.93
C THR A 86 2.65 -11.22 3.23
N TYR A 87 2.18 -12.47 3.20
CA TYR A 87 2.88 -13.54 2.50
C TYR A 87 3.11 -13.27 0.99
N ARG A 88 2.20 -12.56 0.33
CA ARG A 88 2.26 -12.32 -1.14
C ARG A 88 2.49 -10.88 -1.51
N TYR A 89 1.96 -9.95 -0.73
CA TYR A 89 1.84 -8.56 -1.10
C TYR A 89 2.31 -7.63 0.00
N ASP A 90 2.77 -6.46 -0.41
CA ASP A 90 2.93 -5.31 0.46
C ASP A 90 1.82 -4.30 0.18
N HIS A 91 1.16 -3.84 1.23
CA HIS A 91 0.11 -2.83 1.15
C HIS A 91 0.64 -1.51 1.74
N LEU A 92 0.74 -0.47 0.93
CA LEU A 92 0.99 0.89 1.41
C LEU A 92 -0.33 1.66 1.52
N LEU A 93 -0.60 2.19 2.70
CA LEU A 93 -1.64 3.17 2.89
C LEU A 93 -1.02 4.57 2.79
N VAL A 94 -1.65 5.42 1.99
CA VAL A 94 -1.32 6.84 1.83
C VAL A 94 -2.57 7.68 2.12
N PRO A 95 -2.45 8.92 2.63
CA PRO A 95 -3.60 9.81 2.78
C PRO A 95 -4.39 9.90 1.47
N LEU A 96 -5.72 9.73 1.53
CA LEU A 96 -6.56 9.64 0.33
C LEU A 96 -6.44 10.89 -0.57
N ASP A 97 -6.28 12.06 0.02
CA ASP A 97 -6.11 13.34 -0.66
C ASP A 97 -4.73 13.48 -1.36
N ARG A 98 -3.76 12.65 -1.01
CA ARG A 98 -2.42 12.56 -1.65
C ARG A 98 -2.31 11.39 -2.63
N GLN A 99 -3.41 10.68 -2.91
CA GLN A 99 -3.41 9.46 -3.74
C GLN A 99 -2.73 9.67 -5.11
N ASP A 100 -3.14 10.70 -5.87
CA ASP A 100 -2.65 10.88 -7.24
C ASP A 100 -1.16 11.25 -7.27
N GLU A 101 -0.71 12.07 -6.31
CA GLU A 101 0.71 12.41 -6.14
C GLU A 101 1.55 11.18 -5.77
N ALA A 102 1.02 10.32 -4.90
CA ALA A 102 1.68 9.09 -4.50
C ALA A 102 1.81 8.10 -5.66
N VAL A 103 0.77 7.97 -6.50
CA VAL A 103 0.83 7.17 -7.73
C VAL A 103 1.88 7.72 -8.67
N GLN A 104 1.91 9.02 -8.89
CA GLN A 104 2.88 9.66 -9.77
C GLN A 104 4.32 9.44 -9.29
N ALA A 105 4.59 9.63 -7.99
CA ALA A 105 5.90 9.41 -7.40
C ALA A 105 6.40 7.95 -7.57
N LEU A 106 5.50 6.97 -7.44
CA LEU A 106 5.83 5.57 -7.65
C LEU A 106 6.07 5.25 -9.14
N ILE A 107 5.26 5.82 -10.05
CA ILE A 107 5.48 5.65 -11.50
C ILE A 107 6.84 6.22 -11.93
N GLU A 108 7.24 7.38 -11.39
CA GLU A 108 8.55 7.99 -11.66
C GLU A 108 9.73 7.15 -11.15
N GLU A 109 9.54 6.38 -10.07
CA GLU A 109 10.51 5.41 -9.55
C GLU A 109 10.47 4.06 -10.32
N GLY A 110 9.59 3.95 -11.32
CA GLY A 110 9.49 2.82 -12.23
C GLY A 110 8.45 1.77 -11.86
N PHE A 111 7.54 2.03 -10.91
CA PHE A 111 6.40 1.16 -10.67
C PHE A 111 5.37 1.28 -11.80
N GLU A 112 4.68 0.21 -12.13
CA GLU A 112 3.66 0.20 -13.19
C GLU A 112 2.27 0.05 -12.57
N ARG A 113 1.41 1.03 -12.83
CA ARG A 113 0.04 0.98 -12.37
C ARG A 113 -0.73 -0.05 -13.20
N GLU A 114 -1.31 -1.01 -12.50
CA GLU A 114 -2.21 -2.02 -13.05
C GLU A 114 -3.65 -1.70 -12.63
N ASP A 115 -4.60 -2.00 -13.53
CA ASP A 115 -6.04 -1.82 -13.30
C ASP A 115 -6.71 -3.09 -12.74
#